data_AF-A0A7J2YDK5-F1
#
_entry.id   AF-A0A7J2YDK5-F1
#
_cell.length_a   1.000
_cell.length_b   1.000
_cell.length_c   1.000
_cell.angle_alpha   90.00
_cell.angle_beta   90.00
_cell.angle_gamma   90.00
#
_symmetry.space_group_name_H-M   'P 1'
#
loop_
_entity.id
_entity.type
_entity.pdbx_description
1 polymer ?
#
loop_
_entity_poly.entity_id
_entity_poly.type
_entity_poly.pdbx_seq_one_letter_code
_entity_poly.pdbx_strand_id
1 'polypeptide(L)' 'MLIKADEEFMKMVDELVVLAENDEELFAGIKWIDNESKKLGISFYEMFFLVLQRHLADEKAKEWLSKRNG' A
#
# COMPACT_ATOMS: atom_id res chain seq x y z
N MET A 1 -15.35 -5.06 -9.95
CA MET A 1 -15.65 -4.82 -8.53
C MET A 1 -14.37 -4.27 -7.92
N LEU A 2 -14.33 -3.00 -7.52
CA LEU A 2 -13.22 -2.49 -6.73
C LEU A 2 -13.27 -3.25 -5.39
N ILE A 3 -12.17 -3.89 -5.02
CA ILE A 3 -12.04 -4.53 -3.71
C ILE A 3 -12.14 -3.40 -2.69
N LYS A 4 -13.27 -3.32 -1.98
CA LYS A 4 -13.37 -2.43 -0.83
C LYS A 4 -12.44 -2.97 0.24
N ALA A 5 -11.61 -2.11 0.80
CA ALA A 5 -10.98 -2.39 2.08
C ALA A 5 -12.06 -2.78 3.09
N ASP A 6 -11.85 -3.88 3.82
CA ASP A 6 -12.69 -4.22 4.96
C ASP A 6 -12.31 -3.37 6.18
N GLU A 7 -13.14 -3.41 7.22
CA GLU A 7 -12.96 -2.60 8.43
C GLU A 7 -11.66 -2.94 9.16
N GLU A 8 -11.20 -4.19 9.11
CA GLU A 8 -9.94 -4.62 9.71
C GLU A 8 -8.73 -4.00 9.00
N PHE A 9 -8.75 -3.98 7.66
CA PHE A 9 -7.71 -3.32 6.89
C PHE A 9 -7.67 -1.81 7.14
N MET A 10 -8.84 -1.15 7.18
CA MET A 10 -8.89 0.29 7.46
C MET A 10 -8.29 0.59 8.82
N LYS A 11 -8.64 -0.20 9.85
CA LYS A 11 -8.08 -0.05 11.20
C LYS A 11 -6.56 -0.23 11.22
N MET A 12 -6.03 -1.24 10.53
CA MET A 12 -4.58 -1.46 10.41
C MET A 12 -3.89 -0.27 9.76
N VAL A 13 -4.47 0.30 8.70
CA VAL A 13 -3.94 1.48 8.04
C VAL A 13 -3.96 2.70 8.97
N ASP A 14 -5.04 2.90 9.73
CA ASP A 14 -5.14 3.99 10.70
C ASP A 14 -4.06 3.86 11.79
N GLU A 15 -3.83 2.66 12.32
CA GLU A 15 -2.76 2.39 13.27
C GLU A 15 -1.38 2.70 12.69
N LEU A 16 -1.14 2.37 11.41
CA LEU A 16 0.10 2.70 10.72
C LEU A 16 0.29 4.21 10.54
N VAL A 17 -0.78 4.96 10.26
CA VAL A 17 -0.73 6.43 10.19
C VAL A 17 -0.32 7.04 11.53
N VAL A 18 -0.83 6.51 12.64
CA VAL A 18 -0.42 6.93 13.99
C VAL A 18 1.05 6.63 14.25
N LEU A 19 1.54 5.46 13.82
CA LEU A 19 2.95 5.10 13.98
C LEU A 19 3.89 6.00 13.16
N ALA A 20 3.43 6.48 12.01
CA ALA A 20 4.19 7.36 11.13
C ALA A 20 4.48 8.75 11.71
N GLU A 21 3.81 9.16 12.80
CA GLU A 21 4.03 10.47 13.43
C GLU A 21 5.49 10.73 13.84
N ASN A 22 6.25 9.66 14.12
CA ASN A 22 7.65 9.74 14.54
C ASN A 22 8.64 9.23 13.48
N ASP A 23 8.17 8.91 12.27
CA ASP A 23 8.97 8.36 11.18
C ASP A 23 8.76 9.21 9.92
N GLU A 24 9.72 10.07 9.63
CA GLU A 24 9.65 11.00 8.49
C GLU A 24 9.54 10.29 7.14
N GLU A 25 10.17 9.12 6.99
CA GLU A 25 10.14 8.34 5.76
C GLU A 25 8.76 7.70 5.55
N LEU A 26 8.24 7.07 6.61
CA LEU A 26 6.90 6.48 6.58
C LEU A 26 5.83 7.55 6.36
N PHE A 27 5.94 8.70 7.03
CA PHE A 27 5.01 9.82 6.86
C PHE A 27 5.01 10.35 5.42
N ALA A 28 6.20 10.48 4.80
CA ALA A 28 6.33 10.88 3.40
C ALA A 28 5.66 9.87 2.46
N GLY A 29 5.84 8.58 2.71
CA GLY A 29 5.18 7.50 1.96
C GLY A 29 3.65 7.57 2.07
N ILE A 30 3.11 7.76 3.26
CA ILE A 30 1.67 7.89 3.51
C ILE A 30 1.10 9.13 2.81
N LYS A 31 1.79 10.28 2.87
CA LYS A 31 1.38 11.48 2.14
C LYS A 31 1.35 11.26 0.64
N TRP A 32 2.31 10.51 0.11
CA TRP A 32 2.33 10.17 -1.31
C TRP A 32 1.11 9.33 -1.70
N ILE A 33 0.75 8.31 -0.89
CA ILE A 33 -0.45 7.49 -1.10
C ILE A 33 -1.72 8.36 -1.14
N ASP A 34 -1.88 9.28 -0.19
CA ASP A 34 -3.01 10.23 -0.16
C ASP A 34 -3.08 11.08 -1.45
N ASN A 35 -1.95 11.63 -1.89
CA ASN A 35 -1.90 12.42 -3.13
C ASN A 35 -2.27 11.60 -4.38
N GLU A 36 -1.78 10.37 -4.49
CA GLU A 36 -2.12 9.50 -5.62
C GLU A 36 -3.59 9.07 -5.61
N SER A 37 -4.16 8.82 -4.42
CA SER A 37 -5.58 8.49 -4.28
C SER A 37 -6.48 9.58 -4.87
N LYS A 38 -6.15 10.86 -4.60
CA LYS A 38 -6.87 12.03 -5.11
C LYS A 38 -6.77 12.16 -6.62
N LYS A 39 -5.60 11.88 -7.19
CA LYS A 39 -5.38 11.92 -8.66
C LYS A 39 -6.24 10.87 -9.38
N LEU A 40 -6.41 9.70 -8.76
CA LEU A 40 -7.16 8.58 -9.32
C LEU A 40 -8.66 8.60 -8.97
N GLY A 41 -9.09 9.50 -8.09
CA GLY A 41 -10.48 9.59 -7.64
C GLY A 41 -10.94 8.39 -6.81
N ILE A 42 -10.02 7.73 -6.11
CA ILE A 42 -10.28 6.58 -5.23
C ILE A 42 -10.02 6.97 -3.77
N SER A 43 -10.49 6.15 -2.83
CA SER A 43 -10.21 6.37 -1.42
C SER A 43 -8.74 6.12 -1.08
N PHE A 44 -8.28 6.77 -0.02
CA PHE A 44 -6.96 6.54 0.56
C PHE A 44 -6.69 5.06 0.83
N TYR A 45 -7.65 4.34 1.44
CA TYR A 45 -7.54 2.92 1.73
C TYR A 45 -7.44 2.05 0.47
N GLU A 46 -8.20 2.38 -0.59
CA GLU A 46 -8.08 1.69 -1.88
C GLU A 46 -6.69 1.90 -2.49
N MET A 47 -6.15 3.11 -2.44
CA MET A 47 -4.80 3.38 -2.92
C MET A 47 -3.75 2.63 -2.10
N PHE A 48 -3.89 2.62 -0.78
CA PHE A 48 -3.03 1.88 0.13
C PHE A 48 -3.00 0.39 -0.22
N PHE A 49 -4.18 -0.21 -0.44
CA PHE A 49 -4.32 -1.60 -0.85
C PHE A 49 -3.65 -1.86 -2.20
N LEU A 50 -3.83 -0.99 -3.19
CA LEU A 50 -3.21 -1.13 -4.51
C LEU A 50 -1.68 -1.13 -4.45
N VAL A 51 -1.09 -0.28 -3.61
CA VAL A 51 0.36 -0.22 -3.42
C VAL A 51 0.88 -1.53 -2.84
N LEU A 52 0.22 -2.06 -1.80
CA LEU A 52 0.59 -3.34 -1.20
C LEU A 52 0.47 -4.51 -2.20
N GLN A 53 -0.61 -4.56 -2.96
CA GLN A 53 -0.81 -5.59 -3.99
C GLN A 53 0.28 -5.55 -5.05
N ARG A 54 0.64 -4.36 -5.53
CA ARG A 54 1.72 -4.19 -6.51
C ARG A 54 3.05 -4.67 -5.95
N HIS A 55 3.38 -4.31 -4.72
CA HIS A 55 4.62 -4.74 -4.08
C HIS A 55 4.68 -6.28 -3.95
N LEU A 56 3.60 -6.92 -3.48
CA LEU A 56 3.52 -8.38 -3.38
C LEU A 56 3.67 -9.07 -4.75
N ALA A 57 3.05 -8.51 -5.80
CA ALA A 57 3.18 -9.03 -7.15
C ALA A 57 4.61 -8.92 -7.68
N ASP A 58 5.27 -7.78 -7.45
CA ASP A 58 6.66 -7.54 -7.85
C ASP A 58 7.62 -8.50 -7.13
N GLU A 59 7.44 -8.71 -5.82
CA GLU A 59 8.25 -9.66 -5.05
C GLU A 59 8.04 -11.11 -5.51
N LYS A 60 6.80 -11.51 -5.81
CA LYS A 60 6.51 -12.84 -6.38
C LYS A 60 7.13 -13.03 -7.76
N ALA A 61 7.09 -12.01 -8.61
CA ALA A 61 7.75 -12.05 -9.91
C ALA A 61 9.27 -12.23 -9.76
N LYS A 62 9.90 -11.51 -8.82
CA LYS A 62 11.33 -11.67 -8.51
C LYS A 62 11.64 -13.09 -8.02
N GLU A 63 10.82 -13.64 -7.13
CA GLU A 63 10.97 -15.01 -6.62
C GLU A 63 10.92 -16.06 -7.75
N TRP A 64 10.02 -15.89 -8.71
CA TRP A 64 9.93 -16.82 -9.85
C TRP A 64 11.12 -16.70 -10.79
N LEU A 65 11.59 -15.48 -11.06
CA LEU A 65 12.76 -15.27 -11.91
C LEU A 65 14.04 -15.83 -11.27
N SER A 66 14.20 -15.69 -9.95
CA SER A 66 15.37 -16.25 -9.25
C SER A 66 15.37 -17.78 -9.26
N LYS A 67 14.20 -18.43 -9.07
CA LYS A 67 14.05 -19.89 -9.16
C LYS A 67 14.26 -20.47 -10.57
N ARG A 68 14.05 -19.67 -11.61
CA ARG A 68 14.26 -20.08 -13.00
C ARG A 68 15.72 -19.96 -13.46
N ASN A 69 16.52 -19.14 -12.78
CA ASN A 69 17.93 -18.90 -13.07
C ASN A 69 18.88 -19.63 -12.08
N GLY A 70 18.33 -20.48 -11.18
CA GLY A 70 19.06 -21.28 -10.20
C GLY A 70 18.94 -22.77 -10.46
#